data_AF-A0A353HY72-F1
#
_entry.id   AF-A0A353HY72-F1
#
_cell.length_a   1.000
_cell.length_b   1.000
_cell.length_c   1.000
_cell.angle_alpha   90.00
_cell.angle_beta   90.00
_cell.angle_gamma   90.00
#
_symmetry.space_group_name_H-M   'P 1'
#
loop_
_entity.id
_entity.type
_entity.pdbx_description
1 polymer ?
#
loop_
_entity_poly.entity_id
_entity_poly.type
_entity_poly.pdbx_seq_one_letter_code
_entity_poly.pdbx_strand_id
1 'polypeptide(L)'
;MVYRGRRLALQVAFIFVVVVLTRLLFRSTDLDAAGDYMLRLVQPAAGQFPLSMAGLLALAAAAGLHFTPVHWRDRFMAYVAAQPAWLFGVGLVVTLYMVAAMTRGQGGFIYFQF
;
A
#
# COMPACT_ATOMS: atom_id res chain seq x y z
N MET A 1 -4.19 -0.89 28.62
CA MET A 1 -3.37 -2.10 28.43
C MET A 1 -2.50 -1.91 27.19
N VAL A 2 -1.18 -1.90 27.32
CA VAL A 2 -0.26 -1.73 26.18
C VAL A 2 0.04 -3.11 25.61
N TYR A 3 -0.43 -3.38 24.39
CA TYR A 3 -0.17 -4.64 23.70
C TYR A 3 1.26 -4.63 23.12
N ARG A 4 2.09 -5.61 23.48
CA ARG A 4 3.49 -5.73 23.02
C ARG A 4 3.68 -6.99 22.16
N GLY A 5 4.46 -6.86 21.09
CA GLY A 5 4.98 -7.97 20.28
C GLY A 5 3.89 -8.81 19.59
N ARG A 6 3.95 -10.14 19.77
CA ARG A 6 3.07 -11.12 19.10
C ARG A 6 1.59 -10.91 19.38
N ARG A 7 1.24 -10.42 20.57
CA ARG A 7 -0.15 -10.14 20.96
C ARG A 7 -0.74 -8.97 20.16
N LEU A 8 0.07 -7.95 19.88
CA LEU A 8 -0.31 -6.83 19.03
C LEU A 8 -0.51 -7.31 17.59
N ALA A 9 0.43 -8.11 17.07
CA ALA A 9 0.32 -8.65 15.72
C ALA A 9 -0.95 -9.50 15.52
N LEU A 10 -1.27 -10.37 16.49
CA LEU A 10 -2.51 -11.16 16.47
C LEU A 10 -3.76 -10.30 16.53
N GLN A 11 -3.78 -9.25 17.35
CA GLN A 11 -4.90 -8.32 17.40
C GLN A 11 -5.07 -7.53 16.12
N VAL A 12 -3.98 -7.03 15.53
CA VAL A 12 -4.01 -6.32 14.24
C VAL A 12 -4.50 -7.26 13.15
N ALA A 13 -4.01 -8.50 13.09
CA ALA A 13 -4.47 -9.50 12.13
C ALA A 13 -5.96 -9.82 12.33
N PHE A 14 -6.41 -9.97 13.58
CA PHE A 14 -7.82 -10.24 13.89
C PHE A 14 -8.73 -9.08 13.47
N ILE A 15 -8.39 -7.84 13.86
CA ILE A 15 -9.13 -6.64 13.48
C ILE A 15 -9.18 -6.51 11.95
N PHE A 16 -8.04 -6.72 11.29
CA PHE A 16 -7.94 -6.68 9.84
C PHE A 16 -8.89 -7.70 9.18
N VAL A 17 -8.88 -8.95 9.63
CA VAL A 17 -9.78 -10.00 9.11
C VAL A 17 -11.24 -9.63 9.31
N VAL A 18 -11.62 -9.17 10.51
CA VAL A 18 -13.01 -8.76 10.79
C VAL A 18 -13.45 -7.61 9.88
N VAL A 19 -12.62 -6.58 9.72
CA VAL A 19 -12.91 -5.43 8.84
C VAL A 19 -13.03 -5.87 7.39
N VAL A 20 -12.12 -6.72 6.90
CA VAL A 20 -12.14 -7.20 5.52
C VAL A 20 -13.37 -8.06 5.25
N LEU A 21 -13.71 -9.00 6.14
CA LEU A 21 -14.89 -9.86 5.97
C LEU A 21 -16.19 -9.06 6.02
N THR A 22 -16.29 -8.12 6.96
CA THR A 22 -17.47 -7.25 7.07
C THR A 22 -17.62 -6.38 5.82
N ARG A 23 -16.51 -5.80 5.34
CA ARG A 23 -16.51 -5.02 4.09
C ARG A 23 -16.88 -5.87 2.89
N LEU A 24 -16.40 -7.11 2.81
CA LEU A 24 -16.70 -8.03 1.72
C LEU A 24 -18.19 -8.37 1.70
N LEU A 25 -18.75 -8.73 2.86
CA LEU A 25 -20.17 -9.08 3.02
C LEU A 25 -21.10 -7.96 2.57
N PHE A 26 -20.78 -6.70 2.87
CA PHE A 26 -21.61 -5.55 2.52
C PHE A 26 -21.33 -4.97 1.12
N ARG A 27 -20.23 -5.37 0.47
CA ARG A 27 -19.81 -4.80 -0.83
C ARG A 27 -19.87 -5.80 -1.98
N SER A 28 -19.89 -7.10 -1.72
CA SER A 28 -20.05 -8.12 -2.76
C SER A 28 -21.45 -8.04 -3.35
N THR A 29 -21.55 -8.07 -4.68
CA THR A 29 -22.85 -8.10 -5.38
C THR A 29 -23.60 -9.40 -5.08
N ASP A 30 -22.87 -10.50 -4.91
CA ASP A 30 -23.40 -11.86 -4.72
C ASP A 30 -22.51 -12.69 -3.79
N LEU A 31 -23.09 -13.75 -3.20
CA LEU A 31 -22.38 -14.64 -2.27
C LEU A 31 -21.18 -15.35 -2.94
N ASP A 32 -21.29 -15.66 -4.24
CA ASP A 32 -20.23 -16.32 -5.01
C ASP A 32 -18.99 -15.42 -5.14
N ALA A 33 -19.18 -14.11 -5.35
CA ALA A 33 -18.09 -13.14 -5.43
C ALA A 33 -17.36 -12.98 -4.09
N ALA A 34 -18.08 -13.09 -2.96
CA ALA A 34 -17.48 -13.12 -1.63
C ALA A 34 -16.69 -14.42 -1.38
N GLY A 35 -17.24 -15.56 -1.85
CA GLY A 35 -16.57 -16.87 -1.81
C GLY A 35 -15.25 -16.87 -2.56
N ASP A 36 -15.25 -16.37 -3.81
CA ASP A 36 -14.05 -16.26 -4.64
C ASP A 36 -12.95 -15.40 -4.00
N TYR A 37 -13.33 -14.30 -3.36
CA TYR A 37 -12.38 -13.44 -2.66
C TYR A 37 -11.78 -14.12 -1.43
N MET A 38 -12.59 -14.84 -0.64
CA MET A 38 -12.08 -15.67 0.47
C MET A 38 -11.13 -16.77 -0.02
N LEU A 39 -11.44 -17.39 -1.16
CA LEU A 39 -10.62 -18.43 -1.75
C LEU A 39 -9.26 -17.87 -2.21
N ARG A 40 -9.22 -16.65 -2.78
CA ARG A 40 -7.98 -15.94 -3.13
C ARG A 40 -7.17 -15.44 -1.94
N LEU A 41 -7.81 -15.21 -0.80
CA LEU A 41 -7.13 -14.86 0.45
C LEU A 41 -6.36 -16.05 1.04
N VAL A 42 -6.89 -17.27 0.88
CA VAL A 42 -6.35 -18.50 1.50
C VAL A 42 -5.47 -19.28 0.52
N GLN A 43 -5.81 -19.27 -0.77
CA GLN A 43 -5.03 -19.88 -1.83
C GLN A 43 -4.24 -18.79 -2.56
N PRO A 44 -2.98 -18.53 -2.19
CA PRO A 44 -2.11 -17.72 -3.03
C PRO A 44 -2.05 -18.40 -4.40
N ALA A 45 -2.35 -17.64 -5.46
CA ALA A 45 -2.27 -18.13 -6.82
C ALA A 45 -0.89 -18.75 -7.06
N ALA A 46 -0.88 -20.08 -7.25
CA ALA A 46 0.25 -20.93 -7.63
C ALA A 46 1.66 -20.40 -7.28
N GLY A 47 2.15 -20.72 -6.08
CA GLY A 47 3.59 -20.79 -5.80
C GLY A 47 4.36 -19.47 -5.63
N GLN A 48 3.68 -18.32 -5.61
CA GLN A 48 4.32 -17.02 -5.40
C GLN A 48 4.11 -16.56 -3.95
N PHE A 49 5.20 -16.26 -3.25
CA PHE A 49 5.15 -15.64 -1.93
C PHE A 49 4.31 -14.35 -2.02
N PRO A 50 3.39 -14.07 -1.06
CA PRO A 50 2.45 -12.95 -1.16
C PRO A 50 3.13 -11.57 -1.18
N LEU A 51 4.42 -11.50 -0.83
CA LEU A 51 5.29 -10.38 -1.17
C LEU A 51 6.08 -10.72 -2.44
N SER A 52 5.75 -10.05 -3.54
CA SER A 52 6.68 -9.93 -4.66
C SER A 52 7.96 -9.22 -4.20
N MET A 53 9.08 -9.44 -4.90
CA MET A 53 10.33 -8.71 -4.64
C MET A 53 10.09 -7.18 -4.64
N ALA A 54 9.24 -6.69 -5.54
CA ALA A 54 8.82 -5.30 -5.58
C ALA A 54 8.06 -4.88 -4.31
N GLY A 55 7.15 -5.71 -3.79
CA GLY A 55 6.46 -5.48 -2.53
C GLY A 55 7.41 -5.44 -1.33
N LEU A 56 8.43 -6.30 -1.31
CA LEU A 56 9.43 -6.33 -0.24
C LEU A 56 10.32 -5.09 -0.26
N LEU A 57 10.75 -4.65 -1.45
CA LEU A 57 11.48 -3.39 -1.62
C LEU A 57 10.64 -2.18 -1.23
N ALA A 58 9.35 -2.15 -1.60
CA ALA A 58 8.44 -1.08 -1.20
C ALA A 58 8.24 -1.04 0.32
N LEU A 59 8.12 -2.19 0.97
CA LEU A 59 7.98 -2.29 2.42
C LEU A 59 9.26 -1.85 3.15
N ALA A 60 10.42 -2.23 2.64
CA ALA A 60 11.71 -1.78 3.16
C ALA A 60 11.90 -0.27 2.99
N ALA A 61 11.51 0.29 1.84
CA ALA A 61 11.55 1.74 1.60
C ALA A 61 10.60 2.49 2.55
N ALA A 62 9.37 1.99 2.74
CA ALA A 62 8.40 2.56 3.66
C ALA A 62 8.89 2.52 5.12
N ALA A 63 9.48 1.40 5.54
CA ALA A 63 10.09 1.28 6.87
C ALA A 63 11.27 2.25 7.03
N GLY A 64 12.15 2.36 6.02
CA GLY A 64 13.25 3.32 6.01
C GLY A 64 12.77 4.77 6.12
N LEU A 65 11.72 5.12 5.39
CA LEU A 65 11.07 6.44 5.45
C LEU A 65 10.37 6.71 6.79
N HIS A 66 9.85 5.67 7.44
CA HIS A 66 9.22 5.81 8.76
C HIS A 66 10.25 6.08 9.86
N PHE A 67 11.42 5.43 9.79
CA PHE A 67 12.49 5.59 10.76
C PHE A 67 13.55 6.64 10.37
N THR A 68 13.27 7.48 9.37
CA THR A 68 14.23 8.51 8.94
C THR A 68 14.50 9.52 10.05
N PRO A 69 15.77 9.84 10.38
CA PRO A 69 16.09 10.83 11.39
C PRO A 69 15.61 12.23 11.00
N VAL A 70 15.12 13.00 11.97
CA VAL A 70 14.57 14.36 11.75
C VAL A 70 15.55 15.29 11.03
N HIS A 71 16.84 15.21 11.37
CA HIS A 71 17.89 16.04 10.75
C HIS A 71 18.13 15.74 9.26
N TRP A 72 17.73 14.57 8.75
CA TRP A 72 17.77 14.26 7.30
C TRP A 72 16.64 14.98 6.59
N ARG A 73 15.43 14.92 7.18
CA ARG A 73 14.26 15.64 6.67
C ARG A 73 14.53 17.14 6.62
N ASP A 74 15.12 17.71 7.66
CA ASP A 74 15.38 19.15 7.73
C ASP A 74 16.41 19.58 6.68
N ARG A 75 17.48 18.80 6.48
CA ARG A 75 18.45 19.03 5.39
C ARG A 75 17.81 18.90 4.01
N PHE A 76 16.96 17.91 3.81
CA PHE A 76 16.24 17.72 2.55
C PHE A 76 15.29 18.88 2.27
N MET A 77 14.54 19.35 3.28
CA MET A 77 13.66 20.52 3.15
C MET A 77 14.42 21.80 2.85
N ALA A 78 15.58 22.01 3.49
CA ALA A 78 16.45 23.15 3.19
C ALA A 78 16.94 23.11 1.73
N TYR A 79 17.30 21.93 1.22
CA TYR A 79 17.68 21.75 -0.18
C TYR A 79 16.50 22.02 -1.13
N VAL A 80 15.34 21.42 -0.86
CA VAL A 80 14.11 21.58 -1.65
C VAL A 80 13.66 23.04 -1.72
N ALA A 81 13.71 23.76 -0.59
CA ALA A 81 13.34 25.17 -0.52
C ALA A 81 14.27 26.08 -1.35
N ALA A 82 15.49 25.65 -1.62
CA ALA A 82 16.45 26.37 -2.45
C ALA A 82 16.28 26.08 -3.96
N GLN A 83 15.43 25.11 -4.34
CA GLN A 83 15.22 24.75 -5.74
C GLN A 83 14.07 25.55 -6.38
N PRO A 84 14.15 25.84 -7.68
CA PRO A 84 13.08 26.54 -8.39
C PRO A 84 11.82 25.67 -8.53
N ALA A 85 10.66 26.29 -8.34
CA ALA A 85 9.35 25.62 -8.28
C ALA A 85 9.02 24.76 -9.51
N TRP A 86 9.50 25.14 -10.69
CA TRP A 86 9.23 24.41 -11.94
C TRP A 86 9.81 22.99 -11.95
N LEU A 87 10.91 22.74 -11.22
CA LEU A 87 11.49 21.39 -11.11
C LEU A 87 10.52 20.42 -10.43
N PHE A 88 9.78 20.88 -9.43
CA PHE A 88 8.75 20.06 -8.76
C PHE A 88 7.56 19.82 -9.68
N GLY A 89 7.17 20.82 -10.47
CA GLY A 89 6.13 20.67 -11.49
C GLY A 89 6.49 19.61 -12.54
N VAL A 90 7.71 19.68 -13.09
CA VAL A 90 8.21 18.68 -14.04
C VAL A 90 8.29 17.30 -13.38
N GLY A 91 8.83 17.22 -12.15
CA GLY A 91 8.92 15.97 -11.40
C GLY A 91 7.56 15.31 -11.15
N LEU A 92 6.54 16.10 -10.81
CA LEU A 92 5.17 15.62 -10.62
C LEU A 92 4.61 15.05 -11.92
N VAL A 93 4.74 15.79 -13.04
CA VAL A 93 4.24 15.35 -14.35
C VAL A 93 4.90 14.05 -14.77
N VAL A 94 6.23 13.96 -14.67
CA VAL A 94 6.99 12.74 -14.98
C VAL A 94 6.52 11.56 -14.13
N THR A 95 6.32 11.79 -12.83
CA THR A 95 5.85 10.74 -11.91
C THR A 95 4.46 10.24 -12.30
N LEU A 96 3.53 11.15 -12.62
CA LEU A 96 2.18 10.80 -13.05
C LEU A 96 2.19 10.00 -14.35
N TYR A 97 3.01 10.40 -15.33
CA TYR A 97 3.15 9.67 -16.59
C TYR A 97 3.77 8.28 -16.38
N MET A 98 4.77 8.15 -15.50
CA MET A 98 5.36 6.86 -15.15
C MET A 98 4.33 5.95 -14.47
N VAL A 99 3.57 6.47 -13.49
CA VAL A 99 2.50 5.71 -12.85
C VAL A 99 1.49 5.27 -13.91
N ALA A 100 0.97 6.20 -14.72
CA ALA A 100 0.00 5.90 -15.78
C ALA A 100 0.50 4.82 -16.74
N ALA A 101 1.75 4.91 -17.20
CA ALA A 101 2.39 3.94 -18.08
C ALA A 101 2.58 2.56 -17.44
N MET A 102 2.81 2.50 -16.12
CA MET A 102 2.96 1.25 -15.38
C MET A 102 1.61 0.61 -14.99
N THR A 103 0.54 1.40 -14.91
CA THR A 103 -0.84 0.91 -14.76
C THR A 103 -1.34 0.29 -16.07
N ARG A 104 -0.86 -0.92 -16.40
CA ARG A 104 -1.36 -1.74 -17.51
C ARG A 104 -2.73 -2.35 -17.18
N GLY A 105 -3.76 -1.52 -17.02
CA GLY A 105 -5.17 -1.95 -16.93
C GLY A 105 -5.59 -2.79 -15.72
N GLN A 106 -4.69 -3.13 -14.79
CA GLN A 106 -4.98 -3.93 -13.58
C GLN A 106 -4.59 -3.25 -12.27
N GLY A 107 -4.04 -2.03 -12.32
CA GLY A 107 -3.80 -1.24 -11.11
C GLY A 107 -5.06 -0.50 -10.75
N GLY A 108 -5.91 -1.12 -9.94
CA GLY A 108 -7.00 -0.45 -9.27
C GLY A 108 -6.45 0.78 -8.56
N PHE A 109 -6.65 1.95 -9.16
CA PHE A 109 -6.75 3.19 -8.41
C PHE A 109 -7.93 2.96 -7.47
N ILE A 110 -7.60 2.58 -6.23
CA ILE A 110 -8.51 2.60 -5.11
C ILE A 110 -9.05 4.02 -5.08
N TYR A 111 -10.25 4.26 -5.62
CA TYR A 111 -11.24 5.31 -5.30
C TYR A 111 -12.25 5.63 -6.41
N PHE A 112 -12.11 5.15 -7.65
CA PHE A 112 -13.10 5.44 -8.70
C PHE A 112 -13.47 4.20 -9.53
N GLN A 113 -14.38 3.39 -9.02
CA GLN A 113 -15.28 2.59 -9.85
C GLN A 113 -16.68 2.75 -9.27
N PHE A 114 -17.45 3.61 -9.91
CA PHE A 114 -18.91 3.53 -9.94
C PHE A 114 -19.27 2.54 -11.04
#